data_AF-A0A4Q5PZV7-F1
#
_entry.id   AF-A0A4Q5PZV7-F1
#
_cell.length_a   1.000
_cell.length_b   1.000
_cell.length_c   1.000
_cell.angle_alpha   90.00
_cell.angle_beta   90.00
_cell.angle_gamma   90.00
#
_symmetry.space_group_name_H-M   'P 1'
#
loop_
_entity.id
_entity.type
_entity.pdbx_description
1 polymer ?
#
loop_
_entity_poly.entity_id
_entity_poly.type
_entity_poly.pdbx_seq_one_letter_code
_entity_poly.pdbx_strand_id
1 'polypeptide(L)'
;MSWEYRFLNKEKSFEFAELGLKIYRKINNKEGVALSYQDYGNTHYGNGEYNDALKYYFISLDLLQKSNLKALSAKTSSKISIIYGLLDNETEAAKYALKGVKLSEEVSDLQGMIMGYNSLGIIYASLKDNANALEASLKSYNYSLKLGKKTFIGISAMGVSARYDERNDLKRAIEYNKIAIANKNADEDPINYYNAKTNLVNFYARDQQFGNANKEISEILSYLKSSKNIAVNTKILSALLFLSVSTALPVNAEPLSQRMIKVGMSQNLDTIPVSTSGKGAIYLFKNDKMSKIIDIDPQQYCLITYKKNIVELSTKNKTYNLSGGRVFVRNTDEDSRYANLVFGGSHWYRGYLEIFPSMKYAKYLALVNVLPVEEYLYGVVPSEMPSSWPIEALKTQAIAARTYVLGHLGQFSSEGFDILPTTASQVYGGVEEETPVTNQAVNETRGKVVTYNSKLISAFYSSGAGGMTESGMDAWGSYVPYLKSVRDFDQDSPRYVWYKNISNEEIQKILKKDYATELGDVTRIFVAESTNSGRVKTILFEGTKNSVTIDAKKWRLSAKLNSTLFKVEPVDPGTMIVNENDRVPTLFLFSGRGFGHGSG
;
A
#
# COMPACT_ATOMS: atom_id res chain seq x y z
N MET A 1 42.56 -5.05 0.25
CA MET A 1 42.04 -5.95 1.30
C MET A 1 40.88 -5.35 2.11
N SER A 2 41.02 -4.24 2.83
CA SER A 2 39.88 -3.69 3.60
C SER A 2 38.63 -3.46 2.75
N TRP A 3 38.79 -2.84 1.57
CA TRP A 3 37.72 -2.64 0.60
C TRP A 3 36.99 -3.95 0.24
N GLU A 4 37.70 -5.04 -0.06
CA GLU A 4 37.10 -6.30 -0.50
C GLU A 4 36.19 -6.94 0.56
N TYR A 5 36.54 -6.80 1.84
CA TYR A 5 35.80 -7.42 2.94
C TYR A 5 34.64 -6.58 3.47
N ARG A 6 34.48 -5.32 3.05
CA ARG A 6 33.54 -4.36 3.67
C ARG A 6 32.07 -4.80 3.72
N PHE A 7 31.64 -5.65 2.79
CA PHE A 7 30.28 -6.22 2.72
C PHE A 7 30.22 -7.72 3.09
N LEU A 8 31.38 -8.36 3.28
CA LEU A 8 31.49 -9.82 3.47
C LEU A 8 31.84 -10.19 4.91
N ASN A 9 32.72 -9.40 5.53
CA ASN A 9 33.16 -9.59 6.90
C ASN A 9 33.66 -8.25 7.46
N LYS A 10 32.81 -7.62 8.27
CA LYS A 10 33.05 -6.31 8.88
C LYS A 10 34.31 -6.27 9.74
N GLU A 11 34.53 -7.30 10.56
CA GLU A 11 35.68 -7.39 11.46
C GLU A 11 37.00 -7.44 10.69
N LYS A 12 37.09 -8.31 9.66
CA LYS A 12 38.27 -8.38 8.79
C LYS A 12 38.51 -7.08 8.03
N SER A 13 37.45 -6.41 7.59
CA SER A 13 37.57 -5.11 6.92
C SER A 13 38.19 -4.04 7.83
N PHE A 14 37.81 -4.01 9.11
CA PHE A 14 38.42 -3.13 10.11
C PHE A 14 39.86 -3.53 10.46
N GLU A 15 40.15 -4.82 10.59
CA GLU A 15 41.51 -5.31 10.86
C GLU A 15 42.48 -4.83 9.76
N PHE A 16 42.08 -4.92 8.49
CA PHE A 16 42.89 -4.42 7.38
C PHE A 16 43.00 -2.90 7.34
N ALA A 17 41.94 -2.17 7.69
CA ALA A 17 41.99 -0.71 7.79
C ALA A 17 42.94 -0.27 8.93
N GLU A 18 42.92 -0.98 10.06
CA GLU A 18 43.80 -0.74 11.20
C GLU A 18 45.26 -1.03 10.87
N LEU A 19 45.53 -2.15 10.19
CA LEU A 19 46.86 -2.53 9.75
C LEU A 19 47.43 -1.46 8.80
N GLY A 20 46.64 -1.02 7.82
CA GLY A 20 47.02 0.06 6.92
C GLY A 20 47.35 1.34 7.66
N LEU A 21 46.48 1.75 8.61
CA LEU A 21 46.68 2.94 9.43
C LEU A 21 47.99 2.87 10.23
N LYS A 22 48.30 1.73 10.84
CA LYS A 22 49.55 1.50 11.59
C LYS A 22 50.78 1.62 10.67
N ILE A 23 50.74 0.99 9.50
CA ILE A 23 51.86 1.03 8.53
C ILE A 23 52.07 2.47 8.03
N TYR A 24 51.03 3.15 7.58
CA TYR A 24 51.13 4.50 7.02
C TYR A 24 51.58 5.53 8.06
N ARG A 25 51.19 5.38 9.32
CA ARG A 25 51.74 6.20 10.42
C ARG A 25 53.23 5.94 10.61
N LYS A 26 53.67 4.68 10.60
CA LYS A 26 55.09 4.32 10.78
C LYS A 26 55.99 4.87 9.68
N ILE A 27 55.49 4.95 8.45
CA ILE A 27 56.24 5.52 7.31
C ILE A 27 55.94 7.01 7.07
N ASN A 28 55.25 7.69 7.99
CA ASN A 28 54.85 9.10 7.89
C ASN A 28 54.09 9.49 6.60
N ASN A 29 53.34 8.54 6.01
CA ASN A 29 52.56 8.80 4.81
C ASN A 29 51.18 9.37 5.18
N LYS A 30 51.06 10.70 5.14
CA LYS A 30 49.82 11.42 5.49
C LYS A 30 48.64 11.07 4.56
N GLU A 31 48.90 10.85 3.27
CA GLU A 31 47.88 10.41 2.31
C GLU A 31 47.34 9.03 2.69
N GLY A 32 48.23 8.08 2.94
CA GLY A 32 47.88 6.72 3.35
C GLY A 32 47.10 6.68 4.66
N VAL A 33 47.48 7.50 5.65
CA VAL A 33 46.73 7.67 6.91
C VAL A 33 45.31 8.15 6.64
N ALA A 34 45.14 9.15 5.77
CA ALA A 34 43.82 9.65 5.42
C ALA A 34 42.98 8.61 4.66
N LEU A 35 43.60 7.82 3.77
CA LEU A 35 42.94 6.73 3.04
C LEU A 35 42.50 5.59 3.98
N SER A 36 43.30 5.23 5.00
CA SER A 36 42.88 4.24 6.00
C SER A 36 41.64 4.70 6.79
N TYR A 37 41.52 5.99 7.09
CA TYR A 37 40.28 6.53 7.66
C TYR A 37 39.10 6.49 6.67
N GLN A 38 39.34 6.65 5.37
CA GLN A 38 38.28 6.39 4.39
C GLN A 38 37.88 4.93 4.36
N ASP A 39 38.80 3.99 4.56
CA ASP A 39 38.49 2.57 4.63
C ASP A 39 37.60 2.26 5.83
N TYR A 40 37.90 2.80 7.02
CA TYR A 40 36.96 2.74 8.16
C TYR A 40 35.58 3.29 7.80
N GLY A 41 35.53 4.47 7.16
CA GLY A 41 34.28 5.07 6.70
C GLY A 41 33.52 4.20 5.68
N ASN A 42 34.24 3.57 4.74
CA ASN A 42 33.68 2.66 3.74
C ASN A 42 33.13 1.39 4.39
N THR A 43 33.80 0.86 5.42
CA THR A 43 33.34 -0.31 6.19
C THR A 43 32.07 0.00 6.94
N HIS A 44 32.01 1.12 7.69
CA HIS A 44 30.78 1.56 8.36
C HIS A 44 29.64 1.81 7.37
N TYR A 45 29.92 2.53 6.27
CA TYR A 45 28.94 2.75 5.20
C TYR A 45 28.41 1.44 4.64
N GLY A 46 29.28 0.46 4.34
CA GLY A 46 28.88 -0.82 3.79
C GLY A 46 28.00 -1.67 4.71
N ASN A 47 27.99 -1.35 6.02
CA ASN A 47 27.17 -2.00 7.03
C ASN A 47 25.96 -1.14 7.47
N GLY A 48 25.69 -0.03 6.78
CA GLY A 48 24.55 0.85 7.08
C GLY A 48 24.76 1.82 8.25
N GLU A 49 25.99 1.94 8.75
CA GLU A 49 26.33 2.76 9.93
C GLU A 49 26.75 4.17 9.49
N TYR A 50 25.76 4.94 9.04
CA TYR A 50 25.99 6.22 8.34
C TYR A 50 26.63 7.31 9.21
N ASN A 51 26.26 7.42 10.49
CA ASN A 51 26.84 8.41 11.39
C ASN A 51 28.31 8.10 11.70
N ASP A 52 28.66 6.83 11.88
CA ASP A 52 30.05 6.42 12.05
C ASP A 52 30.86 6.60 10.77
N ALA A 53 30.26 6.31 9.60
CA ALA A 53 30.89 6.59 8.32
C ALA A 53 31.24 8.09 8.17
N LEU A 54 30.31 8.99 8.50
CA LEU A 54 30.54 10.44 8.50
C LEU A 54 31.70 10.83 9.42
N LYS A 55 31.74 10.30 10.65
CA LYS A 55 32.83 10.55 11.61
C LYS A 55 34.19 10.28 10.98
N TYR A 56 34.38 9.12 10.34
CA TYR A 56 35.66 8.77 9.74
C TYR A 56 35.96 9.51 8.44
N TYR A 57 34.95 9.80 7.62
CA TYR A 57 35.14 10.64 6.44
C TYR A 57 35.51 12.08 6.79
N PHE A 58 34.99 12.65 7.88
CA PHE A 58 35.41 13.97 8.35
C PHE A 58 36.87 13.99 8.82
N ILE A 59 37.30 12.97 9.55
CA ILE A 59 38.72 12.82 9.93
C ILE A 59 39.60 12.75 8.68
N SER A 60 39.23 11.92 7.71
CA SER A 60 39.96 11.82 6.44
C SER A 60 40.00 13.16 5.69
N LEU A 61 38.86 13.85 5.57
CA LEU A 61 38.77 15.11 4.84
C LEU A 61 39.67 16.19 5.47
N ASP A 62 39.67 16.32 6.79
CA ASP A 62 40.54 17.27 7.50
C ASP A 62 42.03 17.01 7.22
N LEU A 63 42.45 15.73 7.28
CA LEU A 63 43.84 15.34 7.00
C LEU A 63 44.25 15.63 5.55
N LEU A 64 43.36 15.38 4.59
CA LEU A 64 43.60 15.65 3.17
C LEU A 64 43.68 17.15 2.90
N GLN A 65 42.82 17.96 3.53
CA GLN A 65 42.85 19.41 3.41
C GLN A 65 44.14 20.00 3.99
N LYS A 66 44.56 19.56 5.18
CA LYS A 66 45.84 19.96 5.80
C LYS A 66 47.05 19.55 4.97
N SER A 67 46.91 18.49 4.16
CA SER A 67 47.95 18.00 3.26
C SER A 67 47.84 18.58 1.84
N ASN A 68 46.91 19.50 1.59
CA ASN A 68 46.61 20.11 0.28
C ASN A 68 46.34 19.08 -0.84
N LEU A 69 45.81 17.90 -0.49
CA LEU A 69 45.46 16.84 -1.43
C LEU A 69 44.05 17.06 -1.98
N LYS A 70 43.91 18.06 -2.86
CA LYS A 70 42.61 18.56 -3.35
C LYS A 70 41.78 17.50 -4.09
N ALA A 71 42.37 16.69 -4.95
CA ALA A 71 41.67 15.64 -5.69
C ALA A 71 41.06 14.57 -4.76
N LEU A 72 41.79 14.17 -3.72
CA LEU A 72 41.28 13.23 -2.70
C LEU A 72 40.25 13.91 -1.79
N SER A 73 40.45 15.19 -1.44
CA SER A 73 39.48 15.98 -0.66
C SER A 73 38.14 16.10 -1.39
N ALA A 74 38.17 16.25 -2.72
CA ALA A 74 36.98 16.26 -3.55
C ALA A 74 36.23 14.92 -3.47
N LYS A 75 36.93 13.79 -3.67
CA LYS A 75 36.35 12.44 -3.55
C LYS A 75 35.74 12.17 -2.16
N THR A 76 36.41 12.57 -1.09
CA THR A 76 35.87 12.43 0.28
C THR A 76 34.66 13.31 0.52
N SER A 77 34.65 14.54 -0.03
CA SER A 77 33.48 15.43 0.05
C SER A 77 32.27 14.83 -0.68
N SER A 78 32.48 14.18 -1.84
CA SER A 78 31.42 13.44 -2.52
C SER A 78 30.89 12.26 -1.70
N LYS A 79 31.75 11.52 -0.99
CA LYS A 79 31.31 10.45 -0.08
C LYS A 79 30.43 10.99 1.05
N ILE A 80 30.85 12.08 1.70
CA ILE A 80 30.07 12.75 2.76
C ILE A 80 28.71 13.21 2.24
N SER A 81 28.68 13.81 1.04
CA SER A 81 27.45 14.24 0.39
C SER A 81 26.45 13.08 0.20
N ILE A 82 26.92 11.93 -0.29
CA ILE A 82 26.08 10.73 -0.45
C ILE A 82 25.51 10.28 0.90
N ILE A 83 26.31 10.26 1.97
CA ILE A 83 25.82 9.85 3.29
C ILE A 83 24.76 10.81 3.83
N TYR A 84 24.94 12.12 3.66
CA TYR A 84 23.91 13.08 4.06
C TYR A 84 22.62 12.94 3.25
N GLY A 85 22.72 12.62 1.95
CA GLY A 85 21.54 12.30 1.13
C GLY A 85 20.80 11.05 1.65
N LEU A 86 21.52 10.01 2.09
CA LEU A 86 20.91 8.81 2.69
C LEU A 86 20.29 9.06 4.08
N LEU A 87 20.68 10.14 4.74
CA LEU A 87 20.11 10.59 6.02
C LEU A 87 19.00 11.64 5.82
N ASP A 88 18.53 11.83 4.58
CA ASP A 88 17.54 12.84 4.18
C ASP A 88 17.94 14.28 4.58
N ASN A 89 19.23 14.56 4.75
CA ASN A 89 19.76 15.90 5.05
C ASN A 89 20.31 16.54 3.77
N GLU A 90 19.40 16.95 2.91
CA GLU A 90 19.71 17.46 1.57
C GLU A 90 20.50 18.77 1.58
N THR A 91 20.36 19.56 2.66
CA THR A 91 21.10 20.82 2.81
C THR A 91 22.60 20.56 3.00
N GLU A 92 22.96 19.66 3.91
CA GLU A 92 24.36 19.28 4.09
C GLU A 92 24.88 18.46 2.90
N ALA A 93 24.03 17.62 2.28
CA ALA A 93 24.38 16.88 1.07
C ALA A 93 24.81 17.84 -0.07
N ALA A 94 24.02 18.88 -0.33
CA ALA A 94 24.31 19.89 -1.35
C ALA A 94 25.61 20.65 -1.04
N LYS A 95 25.81 21.06 0.22
CA LYS A 95 27.02 21.76 0.67
C LYS A 95 28.29 20.96 0.41
N TYR A 96 28.32 19.67 0.73
CA TYR A 96 29.49 18.83 0.49
C TYR A 96 29.68 18.43 -0.98
N ALA A 97 28.59 18.28 -1.74
CA ALA A 97 28.67 18.09 -3.19
C ALA A 97 29.28 19.32 -3.88
N LEU A 98 28.83 20.53 -3.54
CA LEU A 98 29.39 21.79 -4.04
C LEU A 98 30.87 21.94 -3.68
N LYS A 99 31.25 21.61 -2.43
CA LYS A 99 32.65 21.58 -2.00
C LYS A 99 33.49 20.63 -2.87
N GLY A 100 32.97 19.44 -3.15
CA GLY A 100 33.62 18.46 -4.02
C GLY A 100 33.84 18.97 -5.44
N VAL A 101 32.79 19.51 -6.07
CA VAL A 101 32.84 20.08 -7.43
C VAL A 101 33.88 21.19 -7.53
N LYS A 102 33.85 22.17 -6.60
CA LYS A 102 34.80 23.29 -6.59
C LYS A 102 36.25 22.81 -6.51
N LEU A 103 36.53 21.84 -5.64
CA LEU A 103 37.87 21.25 -5.52
C LEU A 103 38.29 20.50 -6.79
N SER A 104 37.36 19.79 -7.44
CA SER A 104 37.64 19.11 -8.71
C SER A 104 37.90 20.09 -9.86
N GLU A 105 37.20 21.23 -9.91
CA GLU A 105 37.46 22.30 -10.87
C GLU A 105 38.87 22.89 -10.70
N GLU A 106 39.29 23.17 -9.47
CA GLU A 106 40.62 23.71 -9.15
C GLU A 106 41.77 22.81 -9.64
N VAL A 107 41.56 21.49 -9.68
CA VAL A 107 42.58 20.53 -10.15
C VAL A 107 42.29 19.99 -11.55
N SER A 108 41.30 20.55 -12.25
CA SER A 108 40.87 20.09 -13.59
C SER A 108 40.53 18.59 -13.65
N ASP A 109 40.04 18.00 -12.54
CA ASP A 109 39.61 16.61 -12.49
C ASP A 109 38.23 16.45 -13.13
N LEU A 110 38.23 16.15 -14.43
CA LEU A 110 37.01 15.95 -15.21
C LEU A 110 36.11 14.85 -14.63
N GLN A 111 36.67 13.76 -14.10
CA GLN A 111 35.85 12.68 -13.53
C GLN A 111 35.17 13.14 -12.24
N GLY A 112 35.91 13.82 -11.36
CA GLY A 112 35.37 14.42 -10.15
C GLY A 112 34.27 15.45 -10.43
N MET A 113 34.46 16.31 -11.45
CA MET A 113 33.44 17.26 -11.89
C MET A 113 32.17 16.57 -12.38
N ILE A 114 32.29 15.56 -13.26
CA ILE A 114 31.13 14.80 -13.78
C ILE A 114 30.35 14.17 -12.62
N MET A 115 31.02 13.46 -11.72
CA MET A 115 30.37 12.79 -10.60
C MET A 115 29.72 13.79 -9.64
N GLY A 116 30.41 14.89 -9.32
CA GLY A 116 29.89 15.92 -8.41
C GLY A 116 28.67 16.65 -8.98
N TYR A 117 28.71 17.06 -10.25
CA TYR A 117 27.58 17.68 -10.93
C TYR A 117 26.40 16.72 -11.10
N ASN A 118 26.65 15.42 -11.32
CA ASN A 118 25.59 14.41 -11.34
C ASN A 118 24.89 14.29 -9.98
N SER A 119 25.66 14.26 -8.88
CA SER A 119 25.10 14.23 -7.52
C SER A 119 24.31 15.50 -7.20
N LEU A 120 24.83 16.69 -7.56
CA LEU A 120 24.08 17.95 -7.41
C LEU A 120 22.77 17.94 -8.20
N GLY A 121 22.76 17.35 -9.39
CA GLY A 121 21.54 17.19 -10.19
C GLY A 121 20.46 16.39 -9.47
N ILE A 122 20.83 15.39 -8.68
CA ILE A 122 19.89 14.59 -7.87
C ILE A 122 19.46 15.35 -6.61
N ILE A 123 20.39 15.95 -5.89
CA ILE A 123 20.13 16.67 -4.63
C ILE A 123 19.27 17.92 -4.86
N TYR A 124 19.53 18.68 -5.93
CA TYR A 124 18.68 19.82 -6.25
C TYR A 124 17.27 19.40 -6.65
N ALA A 125 17.11 18.24 -7.31
CA ALA A 125 15.80 17.70 -7.63
C ALA A 125 15.01 17.33 -6.36
N SER A 126 15.65 16.70 -5.36
CA SER A 126 14.99 16.39 -4.08
C SER A 126 14.63 17.64 -3.26
N LEU A 127 15.44 18.70 -3.36
CA LEU A 127 15.12 20.04 -2.83
C LEU A 127 14.02 20.78 -3.62
N LYS A 128 13.50 20.21 -4.71
CA LYS A 128 12.55 20.82 -5.65
C LYS A 128 13.10 22.07 -6.37
N ASP A 129 14.42 22.25 -6.37
CA ASP A 129 15.12 23.26 -7.15
C ASP A 129 15.38 22.75 -8.57
N ASN A 130 14.30 22.66 -9.33
CA ASN A 130 14.32 22.05 -10.66
C ASN A 130 15.33 22.74 -11.59
N ALA A 131 15.47 24.06 -11.51
CA ALA A 131 16.36 24.85 -12.37
C ALA A 131 17.82 24.43 -12.19
N ASN A 132 18.33 24.47 -10.96
CA ASN A 132 19.70 24.08 -10.66
C ASN A 132 19.93 22.57 -10.87
N ALA A 133 18.91 21.74 -10.66
CA ALA A 133 19.00 20.30 -10.92
C ALA A 133 19.29 19.96 -12.40
N LEU A 134 18.62 20.65 -13.33
CA LEU A 134 18.86 20.48 -14.76
C LEU A 134 20.19 21.06 -15.19
N GLU A 135 20.53 22.26 -14.70
CA GLU A 135 21.81 22.88 -15.01
C GLU A 135 22.98 21.99 -14.59
N ALA A 136 22.95 21.46 -13.36
CA ALA A 136 23.96 20.55 -12.85
C ALA A 136 24.04 19.26 -13.68
N SER A 137 22.89 18.67 -14.03
CA SER A 137 22.85 17.45 -14.85
C SER A 137 23.42 17.69 -16.26
N LEU A 138 23.13 18.84 -16.87
CA LEU A 138 23.68 19.24 -18.18
C LEU A 138 25.17 19.54 -18.11
N LYS A 139 25.65 20.19 -17.05
CA LYS A 139 27.10 20.39 -16.81
C LYS A 139 27.83 19.05 -16.73
N SER A 140 27.31 18.11 -15.94
CA SER A 140 27.83 16.74 -15.86
C SER A 140 27.92 16.09 -17.25
N TYR A 141 26.84 16.15 -18.03
CA TYR A 141 26.82 15.62 -19.39
C TYR A 141 27.83 16.28 -20.32
N ASN A 142 27.95 17.62 -20.31
CA ASN A 142 28.92 18.33 -21.14
C ASN A 142 30.37 17.98 -20.78
N TYR A 143 30.71 17.86 -19.50
CA TYR A 143 32.04 17.40 -19.09
C TYR A 143 32.27 15.93 -19.46
N SER A 144 31.23 15.10 -19.43
CA SER A 144 31.34 13.70 -19.85
C SER A 144 31.67 13.56 -21.34
N LEU A 145 31.11 14.43 -22.18
CA LEU A 145 31.46 14.52 -23.60
C LEU A 145 32.91 14.96 -23.80
N LYS A 146 33.39 15.94 -23.03
CA LYS A 146 34.81 16.37 -23.05
C LYS A 146 35.76 15.25 -22.65
N LEU A 147 35.38 14.43 -21.67
CA LEU A 147 36.18 13.28 -21.22
C LEU A 147 36.17 12.13 -22.26
N GLY A 148 35.12 12.01 -23.08
CA GLY A 148 35.02 11.03 -24.16
C GLY A 148 34.83 9.57 -23.73
N LYS A 149 34.61 9.31 -22.44
CA LYS A 149 34.42 7.96 -21.90
C LYS A 149 32.94 7.57 -21.90
N LYS A 150 32.59 6.53 -22.68
CA LYS A 150 31.22 6.01 -22.83
C LYS A 150 30.49 5.84 -21.49
N THR A 151 31.11 5.22 -20.50
CA THR A 151 30.51 5.01 -19.17
C THR A 151 30.00 6.32 -18.54
N PHE A 152 30.78 7.39 -18.58
CA PHE A 152 30.41 8.69 -18.00
C PHE A 152 29.35 9.40 -18.83
N ILE A 153 29.42 9.29 -20.16
CA ILE A 153 28.39 9.82 -21.07
C ILE A 153 27.05 9.15 -20.78
N GLY A 154 27.06 7.83 -20.61
CA GLY A 154 25.88 7.03 -20.31
C GLY A 154 25.21 7.42 -19.00
N ILE A 155 25.99 7.55 -17.92
CA ILE A 155 25.50 7.94 -16.59
C ILE A 155 24.93 9.36 -16.62
N SER A 156 25.67 10.31 -17.21
CA SER A 156 25.28 11.73 -17.19
C SER A 156 24.05 11.99 -18.07
N ALA A 157 23.94 11.32 -19.23
CA ALA A 157 22.76 11.39 -20.08
C ALA A 157 21.51 10.85 -19.35
N MET A 158 21.65 9.80 -18.54
CA MET A 158 20.55 9.28 -17.73
C MET A 158 20.10 10.29 -16.66
N GLY A 159 21.05 11.00 -16.04
CA GLY A 159 20.75 12.11 -15.13
C GLY A 159 19.95 13.22 -15.82
N VAL A 160 20.37 13.66 -17.01
CA VAL A 160 19.65 14.67 -17.81
C VAL A 160 18.25 14.20 -18.21
N SER A 161 18.13 12.94 -18.64
CA SER A 161 16.84 12.33 -19.00
C SER A 161 15.85 12.40 -17.83
N ALA A 162 16.27 12.03 -16.61
CA ALA A 162 15.43 12.13 -15.41
C ALA A 162 14.97 13.58 -15.12
N ARG A 163 15.84 14.58 -15.32
CA ARG A 163 15.47 16.00 -15.11
C ARG A 163 14.46 16.55 -16.13
N TYR A 164 14.48 16.02 -17.35
CA TYR A 164 13.45 16.34 -18.35
C TYR A 164 12.15 15.59 -18.07
N ASP A 165 12.24 14.36 -17.58
CA ASP A 165 11.08 13.59 -17.17
C ASP A 165 10.30 14.25 -16.02
N GLU A 166 10.99 14.73 -14.98
CA GLU A 166 10.40 15.48 -13.87
C GLU A 166 9.67 16.76 -14.32
N ARG A 167 10.05 17.32 -15.46
CA ARG A 167 9.41 18.47 -16.11
C ARG A 167 8.31 18.09 -17.09
N ASN A 168 8.03 16.78 -17.24
CA ASN A 168 7.13 16.22 -18.23
C ASN A 168 7.51 16.54 -19.69
N ASP A 169 8.80 16.80 -19.96
CA ASP A 169 9.36 16.92 -21.32
C ASP A 169 9.82 15.53 -21.81
N LEU A 170 8.83 14.70 -22.15
CA LEU A 170 9.05 13.31 -22.54
C LEU A 170 9.94 13.19 -23.77
N LYS A 171 9.83 14.11 -24.72
CA LYS A 171 10.62 14.08 -25.96
C LYS A 171 12.12 14.14 -25.66
N ARG A 172 12.54 15.09 -24.83
CA ARG A 172 13.96 15.20 -24.42
C ARG A 172 14.35 14.08 -23.47
N ALA A 173 13.46 13.65 -22.57
CA ALA A 173 13.72 12.52 -21.69
C ALA A 173 14.06 11.24 -22.48
N ILE A 174 13.30 10.95 -23.56
CA ILE A 174 13.54 9.83 -24.49
C ILE A 174 14.88 9.99 -25.21
N GLU A 175 15.17 11.18 -25.74
CA GLU A 175 16.41 11.48 -26.47
C GLU A 175 17.65 11.18 -25.62
N TYR A 176 17.71 11.76 -24.42
CA TYR A 176 18.84 11.56 -23.52
C TYR A 176 18.92 10.13 -22.98
N ASN A 177 17.79 9.44 -22.79
CA ASN A 177 17.82 8.04 -22.35
C ASN A 177 18.33 7.09 -23.46
N LYS A 178 18.05 7.39 -24.73
CA LYS A 178 18.66 6.67 -25.87
C LYS A 178 20.18 6.84 -25.90
N ILE A 179 20.66 8.06 -25.66
CA ILE A 179 22.10 8.34 -25.54
C ILE A 179 22.69 7.53 -24.38
N ALA A 180 21.97 7.43 -23.25
CA ALA A 180 22.40 6.64 -22.10
C ALA A 180 22.56 5.15 -22.43
N ILE A 181 21.60 4.57 -23.15
CA ILE A 181 21.62 3.15 -23.57
C ILE A 181 22.75 2.90 -24.59
N ALA A 182 22.91 3.77 -25.58
CA ALA A 182 23.94 3.64 -26.63
C ALA A 182 25.38 3.66 -26.09
N ASN A 183 25.57 4.21 -24.89
CA ASN A 183 26.87 4.31 -24.22
C ASN A 183 27.05 3.31 -23.06
N LYS A 184 26.15 2.32 -22.93
CA LYS A 184 26.24 1.21 -21.98
C LYS A 184 26.43 -0.11 -22.74
N ASN A 185 27.16 -1.05 -22.14
CA ASN A 185 27.35 -2.39 -22.68
C ASN A 185 26.57 -3.40 -21.82
N ALA A 186 25.68 -4.17 -22.44
CA ALA A 186 24.84 -5.16 -21.76
C ALA A 186 25.66 -6.31 -21.15
N ASP A 187 26.84 -6.62 -21.70
CA ASP A 187 27.68 -7.71 -21.20
C ASP A 187 28.53 -7.28 -19.99
N GLU A 188 28.91 -5.99 -19.93
CA GLU A 188 29.72 -5.44 -18.83
C GLU A 188 28.87 -4.99 -17.65
N ASP A 189 27.70 -4.39 -17.90
CA ASP A 189 26.79 -3.87 -16.88
C ASP A 189 25.31 -4.11 -17.25
N PRO A 190 24.87 -5.38 -17.20
CA PRO A 190 23.52 -5.76 -17.61
C PRO A 190 22.45 -5.05 -16.77
N ILE A 191 22.67 -4.85 -15.47
CA ILE A 191 21.69 -4.24 -14.58
C ILE A 191 21.41 -2.80 -15.01
N ASN A 192 22.43 -1.96 -15.15
CA ASN A 192 22.21 -0.56 -15.51
C ASN A 192 21.81 -0.37 -16.97
N TYR A 193 22.21 -1.28 -17.86
CA TYR A 193 21.75 -1.29 -19.25
C TYR A 193 20.25 -1.55 -19.33
N TYR A 194 19.77 -2.64 -18.72
CA TYR A 194 18.36 -3.00 -18.77
C TYR A 194 17.47 -2.10 -17.90
N ASN A 195 17.99 -1.50 -16.83
CA ASN A 195 17.29 -0.42 -16.12
C ASN A 195 17.05 0.81 -17.01
N ALA A 196 18.01 1.17 -17.87
CA ALA A 196 17.81 2.29 -18.80
C ALA A 196 16.79 1.95 -19.91
N LYS A 197 16.78 0.70 -20.41
CA LYS A 197 15.72 0.23 -21.32
C LYS A 197 14.35 0.23 -20.68
N THR A 198 14.29 -0.19 -19.42
CA THR A 198 13.11 -0.16 -18.55
C THR A 198 12.59 1.29 -18.45
N ASN A 199 13.44 2.28 -18.16
CA ASN A 199 13.06 3.70 -18.23
C ASN A 199 12.61 4.16 -19.64
N LEU A 200 13.20 3.61 -20.71
CA LEU A 200 12.78 3.94 -22.07
C LEU A 200 11.36 3.42 -22.38
N VAL A 201 11.02 2.21 -21.92
CA VAL A 201 9.67 1.65 -21.98
C VAL A 201 8.69 2.60 -21.29
N ASN A 202 9.04 3.09 -20.10
CA ASN A 202 8.25 4.07 -19.35
C ASN A 202 7.95 5.33 -20.16
N PHE A 203 9.00 5.92 -20.74
CA PHE A 203 8.85 7.16 -21.50
C PHE A 203 8.03 6.93 -22.78
N TYR A 204 8.25 5.83 -23.50
CA TYR A 204 7.44 5.49 -24.67
C TYR A 204 5.98 5.22 -24.32
N ALA A 205 5.69 4.57 -23.19
CA ALA A 205 4.31 4.34 -22.77
C ALA A 205 3.60 5.67 -22.45
N ARG A 206 4.26 6.58 -21.73
CA ARG A 206 3.72 7.92 -21.42
C ARG A 206 3.56 8.81 -22.65
N ASP A 207 4.43 8.65 -23.65
CA ASP A 207 4.36 9.34 -24.93
C ASP A 207 3.50 8.58 -25.98
N GLN A 208 2.75 7.56 -25.56
CA GLN A 208 1.84 6.74 -26.39
C GLN A 208 2.52 6.01 -27.57
N GLN A 209 3.84 5.85 -27.54
CA GLN A 209 4.62 5.11 -28.54
C GLN A 209 4.66 3.59 -28.20
N PHE A 210 3.50 2.94 -28.13
CA PHE A 210 3.37 1.56 -27.66
C PHE A 210 4.17 0.52 -28.49
N GLY A 211 4.30 0.73 -29.80
CA GLY A 211 5.13 -0.11 -30.65
C GLY A 211 6.61 -0.10 -30.22
N ASN A 212 7.12 1.08 -29.85
CA ASN A 212 8.49 1.23 -29.37
C ASN A 212 8.66 0.65 -27.96
N ALA A 213 7.68 0.84 -27.08
CA ALA A 213 7.67 0.21 -25.75
C ALA A 213 7.71 -1.32 -25.85
N ASN A 214 6.88 -1.92 -26.70
CA ASN A 214 6.81 -3.38 -26.89
C ASN A 214 8.11 -3.95 -27.46
N LYS A 215 8.79 -3.19 -28.34
CA LYS A 215 10.09 -3.60 -28.87
C LYS A 215 11.13 -3.70 -27.75
N GLU A 216 11.25 -2.67 -26.91
CA GLU A 216 12.19 -2.67 -25.79
C GLU A 216 11.87 -3.77 -24.76
N ILE A 217 10.59 -4.01 -24.45
CA ILE A 217 10.15 -5.13 -23.59
C ILE A 217 10.58 -6.46 -24.17
N SER A 218 10.41 -6.67 -25.48
CA SER A 218 10.79 -7.92 -26.14
C SER A 218 12.28 -8.19 -26.04
N GLU A 219 13.12 -7.14 -26.15
CA GLU A 219 14.57 -7.24 -25.98
C GLU A 219 14.95 -7.58 -24.53
N ILE A 220 14.29 -6.96 -23.54
CA ILE A 220 14.50 -7.27 -22.12
C ILE A 220 14.11 -8.73 -21.81
N LEU A 221 12.94 -9.18 -22.27
CA LEU A 221 12.46 -10.55 -22.07
C LEU A 221 13.35 -11.59 -22.77
N SER A 222 13.91 -11.26 -23.94
CA SER A 222 14.85 -12.12 -24.65
C SER A 222 16.12 -12.37 -23.81
N TYR A 223 16.68 -11.32 -23.22
CA TYR A 223 17.81 -11.44 -22.31
C TYR A 223 17.48 -12.24 -21.06
N LEU A 224 16.33 -11.98 -20.43
CA LEU A 224 15.91 -12.71 -19.23
C LEU A 224 15.74 -14.22 -19.49
N LYS A 225 15.33 -14.60 -20.71
CA LYS A 225 15.21 -16.01 -21.13
C LYS A 225 16.56 -16.68 -21.39
N SER A 226 17.56 -15.94 -21.88
CA SER A 226 18.88 -16.48 -22.24
C SER A 226 19.92 -16.41 -21.11
N SER A 227 19.79 -15.44 -20.20
CA SER A 227 20.70 -15.22 -19.08
C SER A 227 20.53 -16.28 -17.99
N LYS A 228 21.64 -16.94 -17.61
CA LYS A 228 21.70 -17.87 -16.47
C LYS A 228 21.94 -17.19 -15.12
N ASN A 229 22.15 -15.87 -15.10
CA ASN A 229 22.49 -15.13 -13.88
C ASN A 229 21.20 -14.72 -13.12
N ILE A 230 20.75 -15.60 -12.22
CA ILE A 230 19.50 -15.44 -11.46
C ILE A 230 19.48 -14.14 -10.66
N ALA A 231 20.61 -13.73 -10.06
CA ALA A 231 20.68 -12.51 -9.26
C ALA A 231 20.51 -11.24 -10.12
N VAL A 232 21.10 -11.22 -11.31
CA VAL A 232 20.95 -10.12 -12.28
C VAL A 232 19.52 -10.10 -12.83
N ASN A 233 18.98 -11.26 -13.21
CA ASN A 233 17.62 -11.40 -13.73
C ASN A 233 16.57 -10.91 -12.72
N THR A 234 16.74 -11.24 -11.44
CA THR A 234 15.83 -10.82 -10.37
C THR A 234 15.79 -9.30 -10.22
N LYS A 235 16.95 -8.62 -10.32
CA LYS A 235 17.03 -7.15 -10.23
C LYS A 235 16.39 -6.47 -11.45
N ILE A 236 16.61 -7.00 -12.64
CA ILE A 236 16.00 -6.48 -13.87
C ILE A 236 14.48 -6.68 -13.83
N LEU A 237 14.03 -7.86 -13.39
CA LEU A 237 12.60 -8.16 -13.25
C LEU A 237 11.94 -7.27 -12.20
N SER A 238 12.61 -7.00 -11.06
CA SER A 238 12.09 -6.05 -10.07
C SER A 238 11.93 -4.65 -10.64
N ALA A 239 12.85 -4.18 -11.49
CA ALA A 239 12.73 -2.88 -12.14
C ALA A 239 11.58 -2.85 -13.16
N LEU A 240 11.35 -3.95 -13.88
CA LEU A 240 10.20 -4.13 -14.77
C LEU A 240 8.85 -4.18 -14.02
N LEU A 241 8.83 -4.78 -12.83
CA LEU A 241 7.66 -4.84 -11.93
C LEU A 241 7.39 -3.48 -11.27
N PHE A 242 8.44 -2.72 -10.93
CA PHE A 242 8.28 -1.31 -10.56
C PHE A 242 7.73 -0.49 -11.74
N LEU A 243 8.04 -0.92 -12.97
CA LEU A 243 7.45 -0.32 -14.17
C LEU A 243 5.96 -0.51 -14.22
N SER A 244 5.44 -1.73 -14.03
CA SER A 244 3.98 -1.98 -14.00
C SER A 244 3.25 -1.24 -12.87
N VAL A 245 3.98 -0.69 -11.89
CA VAL A 245 3.47 0.18 -10.83
C VAL A 245 3.60 1.69 -11.15
N SER A 246 4.53 2.10 -12.02
CA SER A 246 4.86 3.53 -12.29
C SER A 246 4.50 4.01 -13.71
N THR A 247 4.56 3.15 -14.71
CA THR A 247 3.64 3.22 -15.86
C THR A 247 2.78 2.00 -15.79
N ALA A 248 1.48 2.18 -15.60
CA ALA A 248 0.57 1.16 -16.09
C ALA A 248 0.89 0.97 -17.58
N LEU A 249 1.77 0.03 -17.92
CA LEU A 249 1.76 -0.61 -19.21
C LEU A 249 0.30 -1.03 -19.33
N PRO A 250 -0.43 -0.58 -20.37
CA PRO A 250 -1.66 -1.24 -20.68
C PRO A 250 -1.25 -2.62 -21.19
N VAL A 251 -1.02 -3.55 -20.27
CA VAL A 251 -1.26 -4.98 -20.49
C VAL A 251 -2.77 -5.10 -20.63
N ASN A 252 -3.36 -4.47 -21.65
CA ASN A 252 -4.78 -4.08 -21.68
C ASN A 252 -5.29 -3.88 -20.24
N ALA A 253 -4.68 -2.94 -19.49
CA ALA A 253 -5.14 -2.70 -18.14
C ALA A 253 -6.58 -2.28 -18.36
N GLU A 254 -7.52 -3.17 -18.02
CA GLU A 254 -8.93 -2.88 -18.08
C GLU A 254 -9.07 -1.49 -17.47
N PRO A 255 -9.65 -0.50 -18.18
CA PRO A 255 -9.94 0.81 -17.61
C PRO A 255 -10.39 0.60 -16.17
N LEU A 256 -10.00 1.43 -15.19
CA LEU A 256 -10.37 1.14 -13.79
C LEU A 256 -11.87 0.78 -13.64
N SER A 257 -12.72 1.36 -14.49
CA SER A 257 -14.16 1.07 -14.63
C SER A 257 -14.57 -0.33 -15.13
N GLN A 258 -13.66 -1.08 -15.74
CA GLN A 258 -13.83 -2.45 -16.25
C GLN A 258 -13.16 -3.48 -15.35
N ARG A 259 -12.31 -3.05 -14.40
CA ARG A 259 -11.60 -3.94 -13.50
C ARG A 259 -12.58 -4.82 -12.72
N MET A 260 -12.42 -6.12 -12.88
CA MET A 260 -13.20 -7.12 -12.14
C MET A 260 -12.78 -7.17 -10.67
N ILE A 261 -13.76 -7.30 -9.79
CA ILE A 261 -13.56 -7.51 -8.35
C ILE A 261 -14.22 -8.82 -7.91
N LYS A 262 -13.70 -9.43 -6.85
CA LYS A 262 -14.27 -10.63 -6.23
C LYS A 262 -14.84 -10.32 -4.85
N VAL A 263 -16.15 -10.39 -4.70
CA VAL A 263 -16.86 -10.14 -3.44
C VAL A 263 -17.26 -11.46 -2.78
N GLY A 264 -16.73 -11.76 -1.59
CA GLY A 264 -17.04 -12.98 -0.83
C GLY A 264 -18.37 -12.86 -0.08
N MET A 265 -19.47 -13.29 -0.69
CA MET A 265 -20.84 -13.03 -0.21
C MET A 265 -21.24 -13.80 1.05
N SER A 266 -20.80 -15.05 1.17
CA SER A 266 -21.07 -15.86 2.36
C SER A 266 -20.03 -16.96 2.53
N GLN A 267 -19.69 -17.24 3.78
CA GLN A 267 -18.63 -18.18 4.16
C GLN A 267 -19.15 -19.39 4.96
N ASN A 268 -20.46 -19.44 5.25
CA ASN A 268 -21.08 -20.43 6.14
C ASN A 268 -22.27 -21.18 5.49
N LEU A 269 -22.25 -21.36 4.17
CA LEU A 269 -23.30 -22.08 3.44
C LEU A 269 -22.81 -23.48 3.05
N ASP A 270 -23.51 -24.52 3.46
CA ASP A 270 -23.29 -25.88 2.96
C ASP A 270 -24.09 -26.16 1.68
N THR A 271 -25.19 -25.43 1.45
CA THR A 271 -25.99 -25.46 0.21
C THR A 271 -26.24 -24.06 -0.32
N ILE A 272 -25.97 -23.86 -1.61
CA ILE A 272 -26.14 -22.59 -2.32
C ILE A 272 -27.12 -22.81 -3.48
N PRO A 273 -28.34 -22.24 -3.42
CA PRO A 273 -29.19 -22.13 -4.60
C PRO A 273 -28.57 -21.15 -5.60
N VAL A 274 -28.58 -21.54 -6.88
CA VAL A 274 -28.08 -20.73 -7.99
C VAL A 274 -29.06 -20.70 -9.15
N SER A 275 -29.12 -19.56 -9.83
CA SER A 275 -29.94 -19.38 -11.04
C SER A 275 -29.38 -18.24 -11.92
N THR A 276 -29.95 -18.06 -13.10
CA THR A 276 -29.63 -16.97 -14.03
C THR A 276 -30.91 -16.29 -14.50
N SER A 277 -30.85 -14.98 -14.74
CA SER A 277 -32.02 -14.21 -15.21
C SER A 277 -32.40 -14.53 -16.65
N GLY A 278 -31.40 -14.86 -17.48
CA GLY A 278 -31.51 -15.35 -18.85
C GLY A 278 -30.97 -16.77 -18.99
N LYS A 279 -30.71 -17.20 -20.23
CA LYS A 279 -30.07 -18.50 -20.49
C LYS A 279 -28.70 -18.53 -19.83
N GLY A 280 -28.43 -19.54 -19.02
CA GLY A 280 -27.19 -19.64 -18.27
C GLY A 280 -26.48 -20.95 -18.50
N ALA A 281 -25.32 -21.08 -17.87
CA ALA A 281 -24.63 -22.35 -17.76
C ALA A 281 -23.81 -22.43 -16.47
N ILE A 282 -23.63 -23.66 -15.99
CA ILE A 282 -22.70 -23.99 -14.92
C ILE A 282 -21.45 -24.63 -15.52
N TYR A 283 -20.29 -24.11 -15.14
CA TYR A 283 -18.99 -24.62 -15.56
C TYR A 283 -18.20 -25.11 -14.34
N LEU A 284 -17.28 -26.05 -14.58
CA LEU A 284 -16.29 -26.50 -13.63
C LEU A 284 -14.90 -26.17 -14.17
N PHE A 285 -14.13 -25.42 -13.41
CA PHE A 285 -12.70 -25.23 -13.63
C PHE A 285 -11.91 -26.20 -12.76
N LYS A 286 -11.17 -27.11 -13.39
CA LYS A 286 -10.37 -28.12 -12.70
C LYS A 286 -9.17 -28.51 -13.58
N ASN A 287 -7.98 -28.63 -12.97
CA ASN A 287 -6.73 -28.96 -13.67
C ASN A 287 -6.48 -28.04 -14.88
N ASP A 288 -6.59 -26.72 -14.66
CA ASP A 288 -6.43 -25.67 -15.68
C ASP A 288 -7.36 -25.76 -16.90
N LYS A 289 -8.47 -26.50 -16.79
CA LYS A 289 -9.46 -26.67 -17.85
C LYS A 289 -10.85 -26.25 -17.38
N MET A 290 -11.50 -25.39 -18.17
CA MET A 290 -12.91 -25.04 -18.01
C MET A 290 -13.79 -26.03 -18.79
N SER A 291 -14.75 -26.66 -18.13
CA SER A 291 -15.70 -27.60 -18.74
C SER A 291 -17.14 -27.22 -18.42
N LYS A 292 -18.01 -27.15 -19.42
CA LYS A 292 -19.45 -26.92 -19.21
C LYS A 292 -20.11 -28.17 -18.63
N ILE A 293 -20.88 -28.02 -17.55
CA ILE A 293 -21.56 -29.13 -16.87
C ILE A 293 -23.02 -29.23 -17.33
N ILE A 294 -23.75 -28.12 -17.24
CA ILE A 294 -25.14 -27.99 -17.72
C ILE A 294 -25.39 -26.59 -18.28
N ASP A 295 -26.37 -26.50 -19.17
CA ASP A 295 -27.08 -25.26 -19.45
C ASP A 295 -28.22 -25.08 -18.43
N ILE A 296 -28.59 -23.83 -18.15
CA ILE A 296 -29.62 -23.44 -17.18
C ILE A 296 -30.65 -22.60 -17.94
N ASP A 297 -31.93 -22.97 -17.87
CA ASP A 297 -32.99 -22.11 -18.39
C ASP A 297 -33.21 -20.89 -17.50
N PRO A 298 -33.72 -19.75 -18.04
CA PRO A 298 -34.02 -18.57 -17.23
C PRO A 298 -34.82 -18.88 -15.97
N GLN A 299 -34.35 -18.41 -14.81
CA GLN A 299 -34.94 -18.63 -13.49
C GLN A 299 -35.07 -20.10 -13.06
N GLN A 300 -34.39 -21.03 -13.74
CA GLN A 300 -34.27 -22.40 -13.26
C GLN A 300 -33.29 -22.43 -12.08
N TYR A 301 -33.75 -22.88 -10.93
CA TYR A 301 -32.92 -23.04 -9.74
C TYR A 301 -32.21 -24.39 -9.74
N CYS A 302 -30.91 -24.34 -9.43
CA CYS A 302 -30.08 -25.52 -9.14
C CYS A 302 -29.49 -25.37 -7.73
N LEU A 303 -29.15 -26.49 -7.08
CA LEU A 303 -28.54 -26.48 -5.76
C LEU A 303 -27.09 -26.97 -5.85
N ILE A 304 -26.16 -26.20 -5.32
CA ILE A 304 -24.78 -26.64 -5.13
C ILE A 304 -24.59 -26.93 -3.64
N THR A 305 -24.32 -28.19 -3.30
CA THR A 305 -24.21 -28.67 -1.92
C THR A 305 -22.81 -29.21 -1.65
N TYR A 306 -22.30 -28.95 -0.45
CA TYR A 306 -21.04 -29.48 0.05
C TYR A 306 -21.29 -30.41 1.24
N LYS A 307 -21.05 -31.70 1.03
CA LYS A 307 -21.29 -32.73 2.04
C LYS A 307 -20.22 -33.81 1.97
N LYS A 308 -19.68 -34.21 3.13
CA LYS A 308 -18.65 -35.25 3.23
C LYS A 308 -17.45 -35.01 2.28
N ASN A 309 -17.00 -33.76 2.18
CA ASN A 309 -15.92 -33.32 1.27
C ASN A 309 -16.21 -33.47 -0.24
N ILE A 310 -17.48 -33.62 -0.61
CA ILE A 310 -17.93 -33.70 -2.00
C ILE A 310 -18.74 -32.44 -2.30
N VAL A 311 -18.42 -31.77 -3.41
CA VAL A 311 -19.25 -30.69 -3.98
C VAL A 311 -20.14 -31.31 -5.03
N GLU A 312 -21.45 -31.16 -4.89
CA GLU A 312 -22.46 -31.74 -5.79
C GLU A 312 -23.38 -30.66 -6.33
N LEU A 313 -23.68 -30.73 -7.62
CA LEU A 313 -24.74 -29.95 -8.26
C LEU A 313 -25.96 -30.84 -8.41
N SER A 314 -27.08 -30.45 -7.79
CA SER A 314 -28.38 -31.10 -7.92
C SER A 314 -29.32 -30.25 -8.77
N THR A 315 -29.84 -30.87 -9.82
CA THR A 315 -30.94 -30.37 -10.65
C THR A 315 -32.21 -31.17 -10.36
N LYS A 316 -33.35 -30.79 -10.95
CA LYS A 316 -34.61 -31.56 -10.79
C LYS A 316 -34.47 -33.05 -11.14
N ASN A 317 -33.61 -33.39 -12.11
CA ASN A 317 -33.58 -34.73 -12.72
C ASN A 317 -32.24 -35.47 -12.51
N LYS A 318 -31.18 -34.77 -12.09
CA LYS A 318 -29.82 -35.33 -12.08
C LYS A 318 -28.88 -34.61 -11.10
N THR A 319 -27.94 -35.37 -10.55
CA THR A 319 -26.85 -34.87 -9.71
C THR A 319 -25.51 -35.04 -10.42
N TYR A 320 -24.59 -34.08 -10.21
CA TYR A 320 -23.26 -34.03 -10.82
C TYR A 320 -22.22 -33.82 -9.73
N ASN A 321 -21.12 -34.58 -9.76
CA ASN A 321 -19.98 -34.39 -8.84
C ASN A 321 -19.04 -33.32 -9.39
N LEU A 322 -18.85 -32.25 -8.63
CA LEU A 322 -18.05 -31.07 -8.97
C LEU A 322 -16.78 -30.94 -8.10
N SER A 323 -16.38 -32.01 -7.42
CA SER A 323 -15.29 -31.97 -6.43
C SER A 323 -13.91 -31.72 -7.04
N GLY A 324 -13.07 -30.99 -6.30
CA GLY A 324 -11.68 -30.71 -6.66
C GLY A 324 -11.49 -29.60 -7.71
N GLY A 325 -12.46 -28.72 -7.87
CA GLY A 325 -12.39 -27.56 -8.76
C GLY A 325 -13.21 -26.38 -8.25
N ARG A 326 -13.30 -25.33 -9.07
CA ARG A 326 -14.14 -24.15 -8.82
C ARG A 326 -15.34 -24.16 -9.76
N VAL A 327 -16.53 -23.91 -9.23
CA VAL A 327 -17.79 -23.92 -9.97
C VAL A 327 -18.12 -22.49 -10.39
N PHE A 328 -18.43 -22.27 -11.67
CA PHE A 328 -18.79 -20.97 -12.21
C PHE A 328 -20.24 -20.99 -12.68
N VAL A 329 -21.02 -19.98 -12.29
CA VAL A 329 -22.40 -19.78 -12.76
C VAL A 329 -22.46 -18.45 -13.49
N ARG A 330 -22.83 -18.46 -14.77
CA ARG A 330 -22.91 -17.26 -15.60
C ARG A 330 -24.05 -17.35 -16.61
N ASN A 331 -24.54 -16.19 -17.02
CA ASN A 331 -25.39 -16.08 -18.20
C ASN A 331 -24.57 -16.43 -19.47
N THR A 332 -25.23 -17.03 -20.46
CA THR A 332 -24.66 -17.39 -21.76
C THR A 332 -25.33 -16.66 -22.90
N ASP A 333 -26.42 -15.92 -22.62
CA ASP A 333 -27.05 -15.07 -23.61
C ASP A 333 -26.19 -13.83 -23.87
N GLU A 334 -25.85 -13.59 -25.14
CA GLU A 334 -25.21 -12.34 -25.59
C GLU A 334 -26.26 -11.25 -25.89
N ASP A 335 -27.55 -11.59 -25.79
CA ASP A 335 -28.67 -10.70 -26.09
C ASP A 335 -28.88 -9.66 -24.96
N SER A 336 -28.69 -8.39 -25.32
CA SER A 336 -28.80 -7.19 -24.47
C SER A 336 -30.16 -6.95 -23.79
N ARG A 337 -31.18 -7.79 -24.04
CA ARG A 337 -32.55 -7.62 -23.52
C ARG A 337 -32.74 -8.09 -22.08
N TYR A 338 -31.85 -8.91 -21.55
CA TYR A 338 -31.88 -9.34 -20.14
C TYR A 338 -30.73 -8.68 -19.38
N ALA A 339 -31.02 -8.13 -18.19
CA ALA A 339 -29.97 -7.76 -17.26
C ALA A 339 -29.14 -9.03 -16.98
N ASN A 340 -27.83 -8.99 -17.23
CA ASN A 340 -26.92 -10.13 -17.12
C ASN A 340 -26.70 -10.49 -15.63
N LEU A 341 -27.70 -11.13 -15.02
CA LEU A 341 -27.80 -11.37 -13.58
C LEU A 341 -27.70 -12.85 -13.23
N VAL A 342 -27.12 -13.09 -12.06
CA VAL A 342 -26.94 -14.40 -11.45
C VAL A 342 -27.51 -14.37 -10.04
N PHE A 343 -28.30 -15.38 -9.70
CA PHE A 343 -28.81 -15.57 -8.33
C PHE A 343 -27.86 -16.47 -7.56
N GLY A 344 -27.51 -16.08 -6.33
CA GLY A 344 -26.64 -16.86 -5.46
C GLY A 344 -27.03 -16.73 -3.99
N GLY A 345 -27.45 -17.83 -3.38
CA GLY A 345 -27.90 -17.81 -1.98
C GLY A 345 -29.27 -17.15 -1.84
N SER A 346 -29.30 -15.83 -1.65
CA SER A 346 -30.55 -15.10 -1.35
C SER A 346 -30.77 -13.83 -2.18
N HIS A 347 -29.81 -13.42 -3.02
CA HIS A 347 -29.94 -12.19 -3.80
C HIS A 347 -29.50 -12.39 -5.25
N TRP A 348 -29.93 -11.46 -6.10
CA TRP A 348 -29.47 -11.29 -7.47
C TRP A 348 -28.24 -10.39 -7.54
N TYR A 349 -27.27 -10.77 -8.36
CA TYR A 349 -26.03 -10.03 -8.59
C TYR A 349 -25.77 -9.85 -10.07
N ARG A 350 -25.02 -8.80 -10.41
CA ARG A 350 -24.42 -8.64 -11.74
C ARG A 350 -23.18 -9.51 -11.90
N GLY A 351 -22.74 -9.71 -13.14
CA GLY A 351 -21.56 -10.50 -13.46
C GLY A 351 -21.79 -12.01 -13.34
N TYR A 352 -20.88 -12.71 -12.67
CA TYR A 352 -20.98 -14.16 -12.49
C TYR A 352 -20.64 -14.60 -11.07
N LEU A 353 -20.92 -15.87 -10.75
CA LEU A 353 -20.58 -16.47 -9.46
C LEU A 353 -19.43 -17.46 -9.61
N GLU A 354 -18.59 -17.51 -8.59
CA GLU A 354 -17.53 -18.49 -8.39
C GLU A 354 -17.76 -19.16 -7.02
N ILE A 355 -17.85 -20.49 -7.00
CA ILE A 355 -18.20 -21.28 -5.81
C ILE A 355 -17.16 -22.39 -5.61
N PHE A 356 -16.64 -22.52 -4.38
CA PHE A 356 -15.62 -23.51 -4.03
C PHE A 356 -15.65 -23.81 -2.52
N PRO A 357 -15.06 -24.93 -2.05
CA PRO A 357 -14.93 -25.19 -0.61
C PRO A 357 -14.19 -24.06 0.11
N SER A 358 -14.74 -23.60 1.24
CA SER A 358 -14.17 -22.48 2.00
C SER A 358 -12.79 -22.83 2.55
N MET A 359 -11.81 -21.94 2.34
CA MET A 359 -10.45 -22.09 2.85
C MET A 359 -10.38 -21.85 4.37
N LYS A 360 -11.37 -21.17 4.94
CA LYS A 360 -11.44 -20.79 6.36
C LYS A 360 -12.34 -21.72 7.18
N TYR A 361 -13.43 -22.19 6.58
CA TYR A 361 -14.42 -23.03 7.25
C TYR A 361 -14.61 -24.36 6.52
N ALA A 362 -13.93 -25.39 7.00
CA ALA A 362 -13.81 -26.70 6.33
C ALA A 362 -15.13 -27.42 5.99
N LYS A 363 -16.29 -26.97 6.51
CA LYS A 363 -17.62 -27.56 6.28
C LYS A 363 -18.50 -26.77 5.31
N TYR A 364 -18.03 -25.63 4.82
CA TYR A 364 -18.86 -24.70 4.05
C TYR A 364 -18.27 -24.41 2.67
N LEU A 365 -19.10 -23.88 1.80
CA LEU A 365 -18.74 -23.28 0.53
C LEU A 365 -18.47 -21.79 0.71
N ALA A 366 -17.52 -21.28 -0.06
CA ALA A 366 -17.39 -19.86 -0.36
C ALA A 366 -18.25 -19.54 -1.59
N LEU A 367 -19.13 -18.54 -1.45
CA LEU A 367 -19.85 -17.93 -2.55
C LEU A 367 -19.18 -16.61 -2.91
N VAL A 368 -18.64 -16.49 -4.12
CA VAL A 368 -17.96 -15.29 -4.59
C VAL A 368 -18.70 -14.71 -5.78
N ASN A 369 -19.07 -13.43 -5.71
CA ASN A 369 -19.59 -12.68 -6.85
C ASN A 369 -18.44 -11.95 -7.55
N VAL A 370 -18.33 -12.12 -8.87
CA VAL A 370 -17.28 -11.54 -9.70
C VAL A 370 -17.91 -10.63 -10.75
N LEU A 371 -17.59 -9.33 -10.68
CA LEU A 371 -18.22 -8.28 -11.49
C LEU A 371 -17.30 -7.05 -11.68
N PRO A 372 -17.54 -6.20 -12.69
CA PRO A 372 -16.81 -4.94 -12.86
C PRO A 372 -17.04 -4.00 -11.68
N VAL A 373 -16.03 -3.21 -11.32
CA VAL A 373 -16.10 -2.29 -10.16
C VAL A 373 -17.26 -1.31 -10.25
N GLU A 374 -17.62 -0.79 -11.43
CA GLU A 374 -18.73 0.17 -11.53
C GLU A 374 -20.09 -0.49 -11.27
N GLU A 375 -20.25 -1.75 -11.66
CA GLU A 375 -21.47 -2.51 -11.41
C GLU A 375 -21.59 -2.90 -9.94
N TYR A 376 -20.46 -3.18 -9.29
CA TYR A 376 -20.41 -3.36 -7.84
C TYR A 376 -20.90 -2.11 -7.10
N LEU A 377 -20.48 -0.92 -7.54
CA LEU A 377 -20.86 0.33 -6.88
C LEU A 377 -22.37 0.62 -6.95
N TYR A 378 -23.09 0.09 -7.94
CA TYR A 378 -24.55 0.19 -7.98
C TYR A 378 -25.21 -0.43 -6.75
N GLY A 379 -24.65 -1.51 -6.21
CA GLY A 379 -25.13 -2.16 -4.99
C GLY A 379 -24.45 -1.68 -3.70
N VAL A 380 -23.45 -0.79 -3.77
CA VAL A 380 -22.75 -0.25 -2.59
C VAL A 380 -23.26 1.14 -2.22
N VAL A 381 -23.31 2.05 -3.19
CA VAL A 381 -23.70 3.45 -2.93
C VAL A 381 -25.06 3.56 -2.20
N PRO A 382 -26.15 2.89 -2.65
CA PRO A 382 -27.42 2.95 -1.94
C PRO A 382 -27.41 2.24 -0.57
N SER A 383 -26.53 1.26 -0.39
CA SER A 383 -26.39 0.54 0.90
C SER A 383 -25.60 1.33 1.94
N GLU A 384 -24.74 2.26 1.53
CA GLU A 384 -23.91 3.09 2.40
C GLU A 384 -24.50 4.50 2.61
N MET A 385 -25.33 4.99 1.70
CA MET A 385 -25.97 6.30 1.77
C MET A 385 -27.41 6.29 1.25
N PRO A 386 -28.35 6.98 1.92
CA PRO A 386 -29.73 7.07 1.44
C PRO A 386 -29.80 7.72 0.04
N SER A 387 -30.48 7.05 -0.90
CA SER A 387 -30.66 7.53 -2.27
C SER A 387 -31.41 8.87 -2.38
N SER A 388 -32.07 9.33 -1.31
CA SER A 388 -32.74 10.64 -1.25
C SER A 388 -31.79 11.82 -1.04
N TRP A 389 -30.50 11.56 -0.77
CA TRP A 389 -29.53 12.62 -0.55
C TRP A 389 -29.20 13.37 -1.85
N PRO A 390 -28.69 14.62 -1.76
CA PRO A 390 -28.30 15.39 -2.93
C PRO A 390 -27.34 14.64 -3.85
N ILE A 391 -27.52 14.77 -5.16
CA ILE A 391 -26.75 14.00 -6.16
C ILE A 391 -25.24 14.18 -6.02
N GLU A 392 -24.76 15.37 -5.64
CA GLU A 392 -23.33 15.62 -5.44
C GLU A 392 -22.76 14.88 -4.21
N ALA A 393 -23.58 14.63 -3.18
CA ALA A 393 -23.19 13.76 -2.07
C ALA A 393 -23.08 12.30 -2.55
N LEU A 394 -24.09 11.81 -3.30
CA LEU A 394 -24.06 10.46 -3.89
C LEU A 394 -22.84 10.25 -4.81
N LYS A 395 -22.48 11.25 -5.61
CA LYS A 395 -21.28 11.25 -6.46
C LYS A 395 -19.99 11.18 -5.64
N THR A 396 -19.94 11.94 -4.55
CA THR A 396 -18.79 11.93 -3.63
C THR A 396 -18.59 10.54 -3.02
N GLN A 397 -19.67 9.90 -2.57
CA GLN A 397 -19.64 8.53 -2.07
C GLN A 397 -19.27 7.52 -3.14
N ALA A 398 -19.76 7.66 -4.38
CA ALA A 398 -19.35 6.79 -5.48
C ALA A 398 -17.83 6.87 -5.71
N ILE A 399 -17.25 8.07 -5.68
CA ILE A 399 -15.79 8.26 -5.79
C ILE A 399 -15.05 7.67 -4.59
N ALA A 400 -15.51 7.91 -3.36
CA ALA A 400 -14.89 7.38 -2.15
C ALA A 400 -14.94 5.84 -2.14
N ALA A 401 -16.11 5.25 -2.39
CA ALA A 401 -16.32 3.81 -2.45
C ALA A 401 -15.49 3.15 -3.56
N ARG A 402 -15.40 3.76 -4.75
CA ARG A 402 -14.55 3.29 -5.85
C ARG A 402 -13.07 3.29 -5.45
N THR A 403 -12.63 4.38 -4.83
CA THR A 403 -11.25 4.54 -4.38
C THR A 403 -10.91 3.49 -3.31
N TYR A 404 -11.82 3.27 -2.37
CA TYR A 404 -11.67 2.28 -1.32
C TYR A 404 -11.49 0.87 -1.88
N VAL A 405 -12.43 0.35 -2.69
CA VAL A 405 -12.35 -1.02 -3.19
C VAL A 405 -11.09 -1.26 -4.03
N LEU A 406 -10.73 -0.30 -4.89
CA LEU A 406 -9.53 -0.41 -5.73
C LEU A 406 -8.24 -0.38 -4.90
N GLY A 407 -8.23 0.35 -3.78
CA GLY A 407 -7.09 0.41 -2.85
C GLY A 407 -6.95 -0.82 -1.96
N HIS A 408 -8.00 -1.64 -1.81
CA HIS A 408 -8.03 -2.81 -0.92
C HIS A 408 -8.20 -4.14 -1.66
N LEU A 409 -7.96 -4.18 -2.98
CA LEU A 409 -7.98 -5.43 -3.74
C LEU A 409 -6.96 -6.45 -3.18
N GLY A 410 -7.36 -7.71 -3.13
CA GLY A 410 -6.56 -8.79 -2.56
C GLY A 410 -6.49 -8.83 -1.03
N GLN A 411 -7.22 -7.97 -0.30
CA GLN A 411 -7.27 -7.98 1.18
C GLN A 411 -7.63 -9.36 1.75
N PHE A 412 -8.50 -10.10 1.05
CA PHE A 412 -8.90 -11.47 1.42
C PHE A 412 -8.38 -12.53 0.44
N SER A 413 -7.25 -12.27 -0.24
CA SER A 413 -6.69 -13.18 -1.27
C SER A 413 -6.41 -14.59 -0.75
N SER A 414 -6.05 -14.74 0.54
CA SER A 414 -5.88 -16.03 1.21
C SER A 414 -7.17 -16.84 1.36
N GLU A 415 -8.33 -16.19 1.25
CA GLU A 415 -9.66 -16.84 1.25
C GLU A 415 -10.23 -16.98 -0.17
N GLY A 416 -9.54 -16.44 -1.19
CA GLY A 416 -9.86 -16.61 -2.61
C GLY A 416 -10.69 -15.49 -3.27
N PHE A 417 -10.88 -14.36 -2.59
CA PHE A 417 -11.62 -13.18 -3.07
C PHE A 417 -10.98 -11.87 -2.58
N ASP A 418 -11.49 -10.71 -2.99
CA ASP A 418 -10.86 -9.41 -2.73
C ASP A 418 -11.41 -8.71 -1.49
N ILE A 419 -12.75 -8.70 -1.33
CA ILE A 419 -13.49 -7.91 -0.33
C ILE A 419 -14.72 -8.65 0.21
N LEU A 420 -15.29 -8.17 1.33
CA LEU A 420 -16.51 -8.68 1.95
C LEU A 420 -17.71 -7.71 1.78
N PRO A 421 -18.96 -8.19 1.66
CA PRO A 421 -20.16 -7.36 1.42
C PRO A 421 -20.71 -6.73 2.71
N THR A 422 -19.89 -6.59 3.75
CA THR A 422 -20.29 -6.15 5.09
C THR A 422 -19.46 -4.94 5.49
N THR A 423 -19.75 -4.37 6.66
CA THR A 423 -18.94 -3.28 7.26
C THR A 423 -17.48 -3.65 7.53
N ALA A 424 -17.08 -4.91 7.32
CA ALA A 424 -15.66 -5.30 7.29
C ALA A 424 -14.92 -4.79 6.04
N SER A 425 -15.64 -4.50 4.95
CA SER A 425 -15.10 -3.81 3.78
C SER A 425 -16.07 -2.72 3.33
N GLN A 426 -17.13 -3.06 2.59
CA GLN A 426 -18.22 -2.14 2.24
C GLN A 426 -19.51 -2.94 2.16
N VAL A 427 -20.62 -2.35 2.58
CA VAL A 427 -21.92 -2.99 2.48
C VAL A 427 -22.30 -3.11 1.00
N TYR A 428 -22.60 -4.32 0.55
CA TYR A 428 -22.97 -4.61 -0.83
C TYR A 428 -24.18 -5.53 -0.85
N GLY A 429 -25.33 -5.00 -1.29
CA GLY A 429 -26.59 -5.76 -1.32
C GLY A 429 -26.98 -6.33 -2.68
N GLY A 430 -26.13 -6.22 -3.70
CA GLY A 430 -26.45 -6.69 -5.05
C GLY A 430 -27.50 -5.83 -5.74
N VAL A 431 -28.24 -6.43 -6.68
CA VAL A 431 -29.15 -5.71 -7.59
C VAL A 431 -30.37 -5.14 -6.87
N GLU A 432 -30.79 -5.77 -5.78
CA GLU A 432 -32.01 -5.42 -5.05
C GLU A 432 -31.92 -4.05 -4.35
N GLU A 433 -30.70 -3.60 -4.05
CA GLU A 433 -30.44 -2.29 -3.44
C GLU A 433 -30.28 -1.16 -4.48
N GLU A 434 -30.11 -1.50 -5.77
CA GLU A 434 -29.83 -0.50 -6.80
C GLU A 434 -30.97 0.52 -6.96
N THR A 435 -30.63 1.80 -7.13
CA THR A 435 -31.60 2.85 -7.46
C THR A 435 -31.15 3.66 -8.67
N PRO A 436 -32.08 4.20 -9.50
CA PRO A 436 -31.70 4.98 -10.67
C PRO A 436 -30.78 6.17 -10.34
N VAL A 437 -31.04 6.88 -9.25
CA VAL A 437 -30.28 8.07 -8.85
C VAL A 437 -28.86 7.74 -8.36
N THR A 438 -28.69 6.64 -7.61
CA THR A 438 -27.35 6.19 -7.20
C THR A 438 -26.56 5.63 -8.38
N ASN A 439 -27.24 4.91 -9.30
CA ASN A 439 -26.61 4.40 -10.52
C ASN A 439 -26.19 5.56 -11.44
N GLN A 440 -26.97 6.64 -11.51
CA GLN A 440 -26.57 7.88 -12.19
C GLN A 440 -25.31 8.48 -11.56
N ALA A 441 -25.24 8.58 -10.23
CA ALA A 441 -24.07 9.11 -9.53
C ALA A 441 -22.79 8.30 -9.80
N VAL A 442 -22.90 6.97 -9.82
CA VAL A 442 -21.80 6.06 -10.19
C VAL A 442 -21.36 6.33 -11.63
N ASN A 443 -22.30 6.41 -12.57
CA ASN A 443 -21.99 6.63 -13.99
C ASN A 443 -21.36 8.00 -14.29
N GLU A 444 -21.87 9.08 -13.70
CA GLU A 444 -21.32 10.44 -13.89
C GLU A 444 -19.94 10.63 -13.24
N THR A 445 -19.56 9.71 -12.35
CA THR A 445 -18.24 9.68 -11.71
C THR A 445 -17.38 8.51 -12.15
N ARG A 446 -17.77 7.80 -13.21
CA ARG A 446 -17.08 6.61 -13.71
C ARG A 446 -15.57 6.85 -13.84
N GLY A 447 -14.78 5.95 -13.26
CA GLY A 447 -13.32 6.01 -13.27
C GLY A 447 -12.67 7.15 -12.45
N LYS A 448 -13.43 8.04 -11.81
CA LYS A 448 -12.88 9.06 -10.91
C LYS A 448 -12.52 8.42 -9.57
N VAL A 449 -11.29 8.64 -9.13
CA VAL A 449 -10.71 8.14 -7.88
C VAL A 449 -9.91 9.24 -7.20
N VAL A 450 -9.70 9.11 -5.89
CA VAL A 450 -8.86 10.03 -5.11
C VAL A 450 -7.47 9.42 -4.95
N THR A 451 -6.44 10.24 -5.14
CA THR A 451 -5.04 9.81 -4.98
C THR A 451 -4.27 10.78 -4.10
N TYR A 452 -3.25 10.27 -3.42
CA TYR A 452 -2.24 11.03 -2.69
C TYR A 452 -0.87 10.54 -3.14
N ASN A 453 0.00 11.44 -3.60
CA ASN A 453 1.28 11.09 -4.23
C ASN A 453 1.14 10.03 -5.33
N SER A 454 0.13 10.19 -6.20
CA SER A 454 -0.19 9.29 -7.31
C SER A 454 -0.53 7.85 -6.93
N LYS A 455 -0.80 7.58 -5.64
CA LYS A 455 -1.33 6.30 -5.15
C LYS A 455 -2.78 6.48 -4.68
N LEU A 456 -3.61 5.48 -4.89
CA LEU A 456 -4.97 5.46 -4.33
C LEU A 456 -4.91 5.66 -2.81
N ILE A 457 -5.80 6.48 -2.29
CA ILE A 457 -5.95 6.64 -0.84
C ILE A 457 -6.78 5.51 -0.26
N SER A 458 -6.61 5.21 1.03
CA SER A 458 -7.62 4.45 1.77
C SER A 458 -8.78 5.41 2.12
N ALA A 459 -9.76 5.50 1.22
CA ALA A 459 -10.93 6.36 1.36
C ALA A 459 -11.95 5.77 2.36
N PHE A 460 -11.64 5.87 3.64
CA PHE A 460 -12.61 5.50 4.70
C PHE A 460 -13.75 6.52 4.74
N TYR A 461 -14.91 6.07 5.19
CA TYR A 461 -16.08 6.91 5.46
C TYR A 461 -16.86 6.30 6.62
N SER A 462 -17.70 7.07 7.29
CA SER A 462 -18.44 6.61 8.46
C SER A 462 -19.86 7.17 8.52
N SER A 463 -20.76 6.46 9.23
CA SER A 463 -22.17 6.87 9.37
C SER A 463 -22.36 8.12 10.23
N GLY A 464 -21.40 8.50 11.07
CA GLY A 464 -21.45 9.71 11.88
C GLY A 464 -20.21 9.85 12.77
N ALA A 465 -19.51 10.98 12.67
CA ALA A 465 -18.28 11.20 13.41
C ALA A 465 -18.52 11.68 14.86
N GLY A 466 -19.71 12.21 15.16
CA GLY A 466 -20.05 12.78 16.46
C GLY A 466 -19.47 14.18 16.69
N GLY A 467 -19.31 14.94 15.60
CA GLY A 467 -18.81 16.32 15.57
C GLY A 467 -17.31 16.47 15.29
N MET A 468 -16.55 15.37 15.23
CA MET A 468 -15.13 15.38 14.87
C MET A 468 -14.71 14.03 14.30
N THR A 469 -14.01 14.02 13.16
CA THR A 469 -13.46 12.79 12.58
C THR A 469 -12.24 12.30 13.36
N GLU A 470 -11.96 11.00 13.30
CA GLU A 470 -10.79 10.39 13.93
C GLU A 470 -9.60 10.31 12.97
N SER A 471 -8.40 10.54 13.50
CA SER A 471 -7.15 10.46 12.72
C SER A 471 -6.87 9.02 12.25
N GLY A 472 -6.15 8.86 11.14
CA GLY A 472 -5.73 7.54 10.66
C GLY A 472 -4.81 6.81 11.65
N MET A 473 -4.00 7.56 12.41
CA MET A 473 -3.14 7.00 13.46
C MET A 473 -3.99 6.39 14.58
N ASP A 474 -4.98 7.13 15.06
CA ASP A 474 -5.81 6.68 16.18
C ASP A 474 -6.85 5.63 15.75
N ALA A 475 -7.36 5.72 14.52
CA ALA A 475 -8.33 4.78 13.96
C ALA A 475 -7.67 3.45 13.53
N TRP A 476 -6.49 3.50 12.88
CA TRP A 476 -5.89 2.35 12.18
C TRP A 476 -4.45 2.03 12.62
N GLY A 477 -3.86 2.80 13.54
CA GLY A 477 -2.51 2.57 14.06
C GLY A 477 -1.38 2.98 13.11
N SER A 478 -1.69 3.70 12.03
CA SER A 478 -0.71 4.12 11.01
C SER A 478 -0.87 5.59 10.68
N TYR A 479 0.25 6.32 10.61
CA TYR A 479 0.24 7.70 10.17
C TYR A 479 -0.10 7.79 8.68
N VAL A 480 -1.20 8.47 8.36
CA VAL A 480 -1.66 8.71 6.99
C VAL A 480 -1.88 10.21 6.81
N PRO A 481 -1.09 10.92 5.99
CA PRO A 481 -1.09 12.38 5.93
C PRO A 481 -2.44 13.03 5.59
N TYR A 482 -3.30 12.31 4.87
CA TYR A 482 -4.62 12.78 4.43
C TYR A 482 -5.76 12.35 5.36
N LEU A 483 -5.55 11.42 6.31
CA LEU A 483 -6.55 11.04 7.31
C LEU A 483 -6.27 11.77 8.63
N LYS A 484 -6.55 13.07 8.63
CA LYS A 484 -6.43 13.91 9.83
C LYS A 484 -7.79 14.09 10.48
N SER A 485 -7.79 14.23 11.80
CA SER A 485 -8.99 14.62 12.55
C SER A 485 -9.40 16.04 12.15
N VAL A 486 -10.65 16.19 11.72
CA VAL A 486 -11.27 17.48 11.35
C VAL A 486 -12.67 17.58 11.95
N ARG A 487 -13.18 18.81 12.10
CA ARG A 487 -14.54 19.03 12.58
C ARG A 487 -15.56 18.46 11.58
N ASP A 488 -16.56 17.77 12.11
CA ASP A 488 -17.70 17.26 11.33
C ASP A 488 -18.99 18.03 11.67
N PHE A 489 -19.91 18.07 10.72
CA PHE A 489 -21.15 18.83 10.77
C PHE A 489 -22.38 17.91 10.81
N ASP A 490 -22.28 16.80 11.55
CA ASP A 490 -23.30 15.74 11.65
C ASP A 490 -24.31 15.94 12.80
N GLN A 491 -24.45 17.17 13.33
CA GLN A 491 -25.27 17.44 14.52
C GLN A 491 -26.76 17.14 14.32
N ASP A 492 -27.26 17.29 13.08
CA ASP A 492 -28.65 16.99 12.72
C ASP A 492 -28.89 15.51 12.42
N SER A 493 -27.85 14.67 12.50
CA SER A 493 -27.97 13.23 12.28
C SER A 493 -28.85 12.60 13.37
N PRO A 494 -29.80 11.73 13.01
CA PRO A 494 -30.58 10.98 14.00
C PRO A 494 -29.70 10.02 14.83
N ARG A 495 -28.46 9.78 14.40
CA ARG A 495 -27.46 8.97 15.10
C ARG A 495 -26.42 9.83 15.85
N TYR A 496 -26.61 11.14 15.92
CA TYR A 496 -25.65 12.05 16.53
C TYR A 496 -25.47 11.78 18.02
N VAL A 497 -26.54 11.55 18.78
CA VAL A 497 -26.52 11.24 20.22
C VAL A 497 -27.08 9.84 20.46
N TRP A 498 -26.48 9.10 21.39
CA TRP A 498 -26.99 7.81 21.82
C TRP A 498 -26.76 7.57 23.31
N TYR A 499 -27.62 6.72 23.87
CA TYR A 499 -27.58 6.30 25.28
C TYR A 499 -27.68 4.77 25.35
N LYS A 500 -26.94 4.16 26.26
CA LYS A 500 -27.05 2.73 26.54
C LYS A 500 -26.83 2.44 28.02
N ASN A 501 -27.85 1.84 28.64
CA ASN A 501 -27.73 1.28 29.97
C ASN A 501 -27.17 -0.14 29.88
N ILE A 502 -26.17 -0.45 30.70
CA ILE A 502 -25.64 -1.80 30.85
C ILE A 502 -25.61 -2.12 32.34
N SER A 503 -26.22 -3.24 32.73
CA SER A 503 -26.23 -3.67 34.13
C SER A 503 -24.86 -4.18 34.55
N ASN A 504 -24.59 -4.11 35.86
CA ASN A 504 -23.37 -4.66 36.43
C ASN A 504 -23.17 -6.14 36.04
N GLU A 505 -24.25 -6.92 36.12
CA GLU A 505 -24.24 -8.34 35.76
C GLU A 505 -23.90 -8.57 34.27
N GLU A 506 -24.42 -7.74 33.36
CA GLU A 506 -24.10 -7.83 31.93
C GLU A 506 -22.63 -7.47 31.66
N ILE A 507 -22.10 -6.45 32.34
CA ILE A 507 -20.67 -6.10 32.28
C ILE A 507 -19.82 -7.27 32.76
N GLN A 508 -20.14 -7.87 33.91
CA GLN A 508 -19.43 -9.04 34.43
C GLN A 508 -19.46 -10.22 33.43
N LYS A 509 -20.60 -10.48 32.81
CA LYS A 509 -20.73 -11.53 31.77
C LYS A 509 -19.84 -11.25 30.57
N ILE A 510 -19.80 -10.01 30.08
CA ILE A 510 -18.95 -9.61 28.95
C ILE A 510 -17.46 -9.76 29.33
N LEU A 511 -17.05 -9.26 30.49
CA LEU A 511 -15.67 -9.34 30.98
C LEU A 511 -15.18 -10.78 31.11
N LYS A 512 -16.02 -11.66 31.66
CA LYS A 512 -15.70 -13.09 31.79
C LYS A 512 -15.61 -13.77 30.44
N LYS A 513 -16.58 -13.53 29.55
CA LYS A 513 -16.68 -14.21 28.25
C LYS A 513 -15.62 -13.76 27.25
N ASP A 514 -15.44 -12.45 27.10
CA ASP A 514 -14.67 -11.88 25.99
C ASP A 514 -13.22 -11.53 26.41
N TYR A 515 -12.96 -11.39 27.72
CA TYR A 515 -11.67 -10.95 28.26
C TYR A 515 -11.09 -11.91 29.31
N ALA A 516 -11.73 -13.06 29.54
CA ALA A 516 -11.31 -14.09 30.50
C ALA A 516 -10.95 -13.52 31.89
N THR A 517 -11.68 -12.49 32.34
CA THR A 517 -11.40 -11.77 33.58
C THR A 517 -12.63 -11.76 34.49
N GLU A 518 -12.42 -12.04 35.77
CA GLU A 518 -13.46 -11.94 36.81
C GLU A 518 -13.08 -10.83 37.80
N LEU A 519 -13.84 -9.73 37.81
CA LEU A 519 -13.61 -8.60 38.72
C LEU A 519 -14.48 -8.67 39.99
N GLY A 520 -15.42 -9.62 40.06
CA GLY A 520 -16.56 -9.51 40.97
C GLY A 520 -17.48 -8.36 40.53
N ASP A 521 -18.23 -7.81 41.46
CA ASP A 521 -19.09 -6.66 41.20
C ASP A 521 -18.26 -5.44 40.78
N VAL A 522 -18.62 -4.85 39.64
CA VAL A 522 -17.93 -3.69 39.10
C VAL A 522 -18.32 -2.46 39.93
N THR A 523 -17.35 -1.86 40.60
CA THR A 523 -17.58 -0.69 41.46
C THR A 523 -17.45 0.60 40.65
N ARG A 524 -16.48 0.66 39.73
CA ARG A 524 -16.18 1.88 38.96
C ARG A 524 -15.72 1.57 37.54
N ILE A 525 -16.03 2.50 36.64
CA ILE A 525 -15.59 2.47 35.23
C ILE A 525 -15.04 3.84 34.89
N PHE A 526 -13.79 3.89 34.44
CA PHE A 526 -13.11 5.13 34.09
C PHE A 526 -12.62 5.11 32.64
N VAL A 527 -12.69 6.27 32.00
CA VAL A 527 -11.93 6.54 30.77
C VAL A 527 -10.48 6.78 31.17
N ALA A 528 -9.59 5.85 30.80
CA ALA A 528 -8.17 5.92 31.17
C ALA A 528 -7.36 6.78 30.18
N GLU A 529 -7.64 6.66 28.89
CA GLU A 529 -6.99 7.44 27.84
C GLU A 529 -8.01 7.84 26.77
N SER A 530 -7.84 9.03 26.19
CA SER A 530 -8.64 9.51 25.06
C SER A 530 -7.74 9.99 23.92
N THR A 531 -8.24 9.89 22.69
CA THR A 531 -7.58 10.43 21.49
C THR A 531 -7.79 11.94 21.40
N ASN A 532 -7.09 12.60 20.47
CA ASN A 532 -7.25 14.04 20.24
C ASN A 532 -8.66 14.44 19.77
N SER A 533 -9.43 13.51 19.18
CA SER A 533 -10.84 13.74 18.83
C SER A 533 -11.80 13.56 20.02
N GLY A 534 -11.27 13.19 21.20
CA GLY A 534 -12.05 12.95 22.41
C GLY A 534 -12.65 11.54 22.50
N ARG A 535 -12.31 10.64 21.58
CA ARG A 535 -12.74 9.25 21.63
C ARG A 535 -11.97 8.49 22.70
N VAL A 536 -12.67 7.64 23.43
CA VAL A 536 -12.06 6.78 24.43
C VAL A 536 -11.15 5.78 23.73
N LYS A 537 -9.90 5.68 24.18
CA LYS A 537 -8.89 4.75 23.68
C LYS A 537 -8.79 3.53 24.59
N THR A 538 -8.75 3.74 25.91
CA THR A 538 -8.75 2.67 26.92
C THR A 538 -9.72 2.96 28.05
N ILE A 539 -10.33 1.90 28.58
CA ILE A 539 -11.30 1.93 29.67
C ILE A 539 -10.76 1.08 30.81
N LEU A 540 -10.75 1.61 32.03
CA LEU A 540 -10.42 0.87 33.24
C LEU A 540 -11.72 0.45 33.94
N PHE A 541 -11.86 -0.86 34.16
CA PHE A 541 -12.90 -1.43 35.00
C PHE A 541 -12.29 -1.83 36.34
N GLU A 542 -12.91 -1.38 37.43
CA GLU A 542 -12.56 -1.81 38.78
C GLU A 542 -13.73 -2.58 39.37
N GLY A 543 -13.45 -3.73 39.97
CA GLY A 543 -14.43 -4.49 40.74
C GLY A 543 -13.90 -4.87 42.11
N THR A 544 -14.74 -5.54 42.89
CA THR A 544 -14.45 -5.92 44.27
C THR A 544 -13.25 -6.86 44.46
N LYS A 545 -12.82 -7.56 43.40
CA LYS A 545 -11.71 -8.51 43.45
C LYS A 545 -10.46 -8.05 42.72
N ASN A 546 -10.60 -7.31 41.62
CA ASN A 546 -9.49 -6.94 40.74
C ASN A 546 -9.88 -5.74 39.85
N SER A 547 -8.95 -5.29 39.01
CA SER A 547 -9.20 -4.32 37.93
C SER A 547 -8.63 -4.80 36.60
N VAL A 548 -9.16 -4.26 35.49
CA VAL A 548 -8.65 -4.55 34.14
C VAL A 548 -8.79 -3.32 33.24
N THR A 549 -7.77 -3.07 32.43
CA THR A 549 -7.81 -2.04 31.38
C THR A 549 -8.06 -2.70 30.03
N ILE A 550 -9.05 -2.19 29.29
CA ILE A 550 -9.51 -2.76 28.02
C ILE A 550 -9.44 -1.69 26.92
N ASP A 551 -9.02 -2.11 25.72
CA ASP A 551 -9.10 -1.30 24.52
C ASP A 551 -10.56 -0.97 24.18
N ALA A 552 -10.87 0.32 24.01
CA ALA A 552 -12.23 0.79 23.87
C ALA A 552 -12.89 0.34 22.56
N LYS A 553 -12.13 0.05 21.50
CA LYS A 553 -12.70 -0.48 20.24
C LYS A 553 -13.17 -1.91 20.44
N LYS A 554 -12.40 -2.73 21.18
CA LYS A 554 -12.84 -4.08 21.58
C LYS A 554 -14.07 -4.02 22.47
N TRP A 555 -14.05 -3.15 23.49
CA TRP A 555 -15.19 -2.98 24.38
C TRP A 555 -16.45 -2.55 23.62
N ARG A 556 -16.34 -1.57 22.71
CA ARG A 556 -17.45 -1.12 21.86
C ARG A 556 -18.13 -2.29 21.14
N LEU A 557 -17.35 -3.22 20.60
CA LEU A 557 -17.89 -4.40 19.89
C LEU A 557 -18.56 -5.37 20.86
N SER A 558 -17.88 -5.74 21.95
CA SER A 558 -18.40 -6.65 22.99
C SER A 558 -19.69 -6.13 23.63
N ALA A 559 -19.68 -4.87 24.06
CA ALA A 559 -20.79 -4.19 24.70
C ALA A 559 -21.79 -3.60 23.70
N LYS A 560 -21.60 -3.80 22.39
CA LYS A 560 -22.45 -3.29 21.31
C LYS A 560 -22.79 -1.79 21.50
N LEU A 561 -21.77 -0.98 21.69
CA LEU A 561 -21.87 0.49 21.75
C LEU A 561 -21.81 1.07 20.33
N ASN A 562 -22.48 2.20 20.11
CA ASN A 562 -22.55 2.81 18.77
C ASN A 562 -21.19 3.40 18.34
N SER A 563 -20.42 3.95 19.27
CA SER A 563 -19.11 4.56 18.98
C SER A 563 -18.16 4.47 20.18
N THR A 564 -16.90 4.86 20.01
CA THR A 564 -15.94 5.07 21.10
C THR A 564 -15.99 6.49 21.69
N LEU A 565 -16.84 7.38 21.16
CA LEU A 565 -17.02 8.74 21.67
C LEU A 565 -18.14 8.72 22.72
N PHE A 566 -17.81 8.34 23.95
CA PHE A 566 -18.78 8.25 25.03
C PHE A 566 -18.21 8.64 26.38
N LYS A 567 -19.11 8.89 27.32
CA LYS A 567 -18.90 8.96 28.75
C LYS A 567 -19.65 7.83 29.43
N VAL A 568 -19.21 7.45 30.62
CA VAL A 568 -19.86 6.43 31.44
C VAL A 568 -20.05 6.96 32.85
N GLU A 569 -21.23 6.75 33.41
CA GLU A 569 -21.57 7.15 34.77
C GLU A 569 -22.47 6.10 35.45
N PRO A 570 -22.31 5.87 36.77
CA PRO A 570 -23.26 5.05 37.52
C PRO A 570 -24.61 5.77 37.62
N VAL A 571 -25.71 5.06 37.40
CA VAL A 571 -27.06 5.65 37.31
C VAL A 571 -27.83 5.54 38.62
N ASP A 572 -27.47 4.55 39.44
CA ASP A 572 -28.08 4.31 40.73
C ASP A 572 -27.02 4.26 41.83
N PRO A 573 -27.41 4.53 43.08
CA PRO A 573 -26.50 4.45 44.18
C PRO A 573 -26.06 3.03 44.49
N GLY A 574 -26.67 1.97 43.97
CA GLY A 574 -26.18 0.63 44.25
C GLY A 574 -26.48 0.06 45.63
N THR A 575 -26.11 -1.22 45.82
CA THR A 575 -26.09 -1.90 47.14
C THR A 575 -24.80 -1.57 47.90
N MET A 576 -24.90 -1.34 49.22
CA MET A 576 -23.71 -1.08 50.05
C MET A 576 -22.81 -2.31 50.15
N ILE A 577 -21.50 -2.13 49.96
CA ILE A 577 -20.49 -3.12 50.37
C ILE A 577 -19.62 -2.51 51.45
N VAL A 578 -19.59 -3.14 52.63
CA VAL A 578 -18.67 -2.84 53.75
C VAL A 578 -18.77 -1.43 54.37
N ASN A 579 -18.91 -0.34 53.61
CA ASN A 579 -19.02 1.06 54.06
C ASN A 579 -20.08 1.85 53.26
N GLU A 580 -20.65 2.93 53.85
CA GLU A 580 -21.66 3.79 53.19
C GLU A 580 -21.17 4.49 51.90
N ASN A 581 -19.86 4.68 51.76
CA ASN A 581 -19.21 5.29 50.60
C ASN A 581 -18.87 4.28 49.48
N ASP A 582 -18.99 2.98 49.74
CA ASP A 582 -18.59 1.89 48.84
C ASP A 582 -19.84 1.17 48.32
N ARG A 583 -20.67 1.89 47.56
CA ARG A 583 -21.85 1.27 46.94
C ARG A 583 -21.51 0.71 45.56
N VAL A 584 -22.08 -0.46 45.22
CA VAL A 584 -21.96 -1.10 43.89
C VAL A 584 -23.07 -0.63 42.99
N PRO A 585 -22.80 0.17 41.96
CA PRO A 585 -23.82 0.57 41.00
C PRO A 585 -24.45 -0.67 40.37
N THR A 586 -25.78 -0.76 40.36
CA THR A 586 -26.45 -1.86 39.65
C THR A 586 -26.50 -1.62 38.15
N LEU A 587 -26.36 -0.36 37.73
CA LEU A 587 -26.44 0.10 36.35
C LEU A 587 -25.41 1.19 36.03
N PHE A 588 -24.83 1.09 34.83
CA PHE A 588 -23.99 2.14 34.23
C PHE A 588 -24.63 2.68 32.95
N LEU A 589 -24.72 4.01 32.83
CA LEU A 589 -25.17 4.70 31.63
C LEU A 589 -23.96 5.09 30.79
N PHE A 590 -23.93 4.58 29.57
CA PHE A 590 -23.04 5.05 28.52
C PHE A 590 -23.79 6.10 27.68
N SER A 591 -23.30 7.34 27.69
CA SER A 591 -23.84 8.44 26.87
C SER A 591 -22.79 8.87 25.87
N GLY A 592 -23.13 8.91 24.58
CA GLY A 592 -22.14 9.12 23.55
C GLY A 592 -22.67 9.79 22.29
N ARG A 593 -21.76 10.00 21.35
CA ARG A 593 -22.04 10.63 20.06
C ARG A 593 -21.49 9.85 18.86
N GLY A 594 -22.10 10.04 17.69
CA GLY A 594 -21.70 9.42 16.44
C GLY A 594 -21.93 7.90 16.37
N PHE A 595 -21.56 7.31 15.24
CA PHE A 595 -21.78 5.89 14.94
C PHE A 595 -20.63 5.30 14.12
N GLY A 596 -20.05 4.20 14.62
CA GLY A 596 -18.90 3.53 14.00
C GLY A 596 -17.55 4.07 14.48
N HIS A 597 -16.55 3.99 13.61
CA HIS A 597 -15.17 4.39 13.92
C HIS A 597 -14.93 5.90 13.81
N GLY A 598 -15.83 6.64 13.14
CA GLY A 598 -15.76 8.10 13.01
C GLY A 598 -14.57 8.61 12.19
N SER A 599 -13.95 7.78 11.35
CA SER A 599 -12.89 8.21 10.42
C SER A 599 -13.54 8.40 9.04
N GLY A 600 -13.13 9.44 8.32
CA GLY A 600 -13.73 9.86 7.06
C GLY A 600 -13.08 11.12 6.53
#